data_AF-A0A928L4C1-F1
#
_entry.id   AF-A0A928L4C1-F1
#
_cell.length_a   1.000
_cell.length_b   1.000
_cell.length_c   1.000
_cell.angle_alpha   90.00
_cell.angle_beta   90.00
_cell.angle_gamma   90.00
#
_symmetry.space_group_name_H-M   'P 1'
#
loop_
_entity.id
_entity.type
_entity.pdbx_description
1 polymer ?
#
loop_
_entity_poly.entity_id
_entity_poly.type
_entity_poly.pdbx_seq_one_letter_code
_entity_poly.pdbx_strand_id
1 'polypeptide(L)'
;MPQNQFQRTVFALMTVLVTVHAFVFYSIYVVNGSTLMAVTGESSVLGAVNSMGGVYMFGTNLPIWAVVVIEFALALTLELVMGSPCSFRLAMKIFDPKKTHPVLFETAIICATAAIMCPAMSLLAAVMYYPYYAGFDVITLLANWVKLVCFNFPFALLSQLFFIQPLVRKCFKIIFSVGAAKESQVARKDVC
;
A
#
# COMPACT_ATOMS: atom_id res chain seq x y z
N MET A 1 -3.72 3.62 -20.57
CA MET A 1 -2.41 3.36 -19.95
C MET A 1 -1.60 4.64 -19.95
N PRO A 2 -0.75 4.88 -18.93
CA PRO A 2 0.16 6.02 -18.92
C PRO A 2 1.12 5.94 -20.11
N GLN A 3 1.16 7.00 -20.92
CA GLN A 3 1.95 7.08 -22.15
C GLN A 3 3.36 7.65 -21.89
N ASN A 4 3.50 8.54 -20.90
CA ASN A 4 4.77 9.20 -20.57
C ASN A 4 5.35 8.72 -19.24
N GLN A 5 6.68 8.91 -19.06
CA GLN A 5 7.37 8.59 -17.80
C GLN A 5 6.73 9.32 -16.61
N PHE A 6 6.39 10.61 -16.77
CA PHE A 6 5.68 11.38 -15.76
C PHE A 6 4.32 10.76 -15.39
N GLN A 7 3.55 10.32 -16.38
CA GLN A 7 2.26 9.67 -16.14
C GLN A 7 2.40 8.33 -15.41
N ARG A 8 3.47 7.57 -15.67
CA ARG A 8 3.77 6.34 -14.95
C ARG A 8 4.11 6.61 -13.50
N THR A 9 4.94 7.63 -13.22
CA THR A 9 5.27 8.05 -11.86
C THR A 9 4.03 8.50 -11.10
N VAL A 10 3.17 9.33 -11.70
CA VAL A 10 1.92 9.78 -11.06
C VAL A 10 0.99 8.60 -10.78
N PHE A 11 0.85 7.67 -11.72
CA PHE A 11 0.02 6.47 -11.52
C PHE A 11 0.53 5.59 -10.37
N ALA A 12 1.85 5.39 -10.29
CA ALA A 12 2.47 4.65 -9.20
C ALA A 12 2.26 5.35 -7.85
N LEU A 13 2.50 6.67 -7.79
CA LEU A 13 2.33 7.47 -6.57
C LEU A 13 0.88 7.44 -6.07
N MET A 14 -0.10 7.59 -6.97
CA MET A 14 -1.52 7.48 -6.63
C MET A 14 -1.86 6.09 -6.08
N THR A 15 -1.31 5.04 -6.69
CA THR A 15 -1.52 3.66 -6.23
C THR A 15 -0.98 3.47 -4.82
N VAL A 16 0.27 3.90 -4.56
CA VAL A 16 0.91 3.79 -3.24
C VAL A 16 0.16 4.60 -2.18
N LEU A 17 -0.31 5.81 -2.51
CA LEU A 17 -1.12 6.59 -1.57
C LEU A 17 -2.40 5.85 -1.19
N VAL A 18 -3.15 5.34 -2.15
CA VAL A 18 -4.41 4.63 -1.88
C VAL A 18 -4.16 3.33 -1.11
N THR A 19 -3.15 2.55 -1.49
CA THR A 19 -2.83 1.27 -0.82
C THR A 19 -2.42 1.49 0.63
N VAL A 20 -1.52 2.44 0.91
CA VAL A 20 -1.04 2.70 2.28
C VAL A 20 -2.17 3.16 3.19
N HIS A 21 -3.01 4.09 2.73
CA HIS A 21 -4.16 4.55 3.54
C HIS A 21 -5.16 3.42 3.81
N ALA A 22 -5.46 2.60 2.80
CA ALA A 22 -6.33 1.43 2.96
C ALA A 22 -5.73 0.41 3.94
N PHE A 23 -4.41 0.22 3.91
CA PHE A 23 -3.71 -0.72 4.77
C PHE A 23 -3.65 -0.27 6.23
N VAL A 24 -3.38 1.02 6.47
CA VAL A 24 -3.41 1.62 7.81
C VAL A 24 -4.82 1.50 8.40
N PHE A 25 -5.85 1.82 7.61
CA PHE A 25 -7.23 1.67 8.03
C PHE A 25 -7.55 0.21 8.38
N TYR A 26 -7.20 -0.73 7.49
CA TYR A 26 -7.39 -2.16 7.71
C TYR A 26 -6.70 -2.63 9.01
N SER A 27 -5.45 -2.25 9.22
CA SER A 27 -4.68 -2.64 10.40
C SER A 27 -5.29 -2.09 11.70
N ILE A 28 -5.64 -0.81 11.74
CA ILE A 28 -6.15 -0.16 12.96
C ILE A 28 -7.59 -0.58 13.25
N TYR A 29 -8.47 -0.59 12.25
CA TYR A 29 -9.91 -0.83 12.47
C TYR A 29 -10.30 -2.30 12.39
N VAL A 30 -9.77 -3.05 11.42
CA VAL A 30 -10.23 -4.42 11.15
C VAL A 30 -9.43 -5.42 11.96
N VAL A 31 -8.10 -5.31 11.96
CA VAL A 31 -7.23 -6.27 12.65
C VAL A 31 -7.14 -5.98 14.14
N ASN A 32 -6.83 -4.73 14.51
CA ASN A 32 -6.58 -4.37 15.90
C ASN A 32 -7.78 -3.71 16.59
N GLY A 33 -8.81 -3.29 15.86
CA GLY A 33 -9.86 -2.42 16.40
C GLY A 33 -10.58 -3.01 17.61
N SER A 34 -10.94 -4.29 17.58
CA SER A 34 -11.60 -4.98 18.70
C SER A 34 -10.70 -5.10 19.93
N THR A 35 -9.41 -5.38 19.74
CA THR A 35 -8.42 -5.44 20.82
C THR A 35 -8.19 -4.07 21.44
N LEU A 36 -8.07 -3.02 20.62
CA LEU A 36 -7.85 -1.65 21.09
C LEU A 36 -9.04 -1.18 21.95
N MET A 37 -10.27 -1.38 21.48
CA MET A 37 -11.48 -1.03 22.23
C MET A 37 -11.63 -1.84 23.53
N ALA A 38 -11.26 -3.13 23.52
CA ALA A 38 -11.33 -3.98 24.71
C ALA A 38 -10.30 -3.59 25.79
N VAL A 39 -9.10 -3.17 25.39
CA VAL A 39 -8.03 -2.77 26.32
C VAL A 39 -8.28 -1.39 26.93
N THR A 40 -8.84 -0.45 26.14
CA THR A 40 -9.08 0.92 26.63
C THR A 40 -10.48 1.13 27.21
N GLY A 41 -11.42 0.20 26.98
CA GLY A 41 -12.83 0.35 27.38
C GLY A 41 -13.60 1.38 26.56
N GLU A 42 -13.11 1.73 25.37
CA GLU A 42 -13.70 2.78 24.52
C GLU A 42 -14.70 2.22 23.51
N SER A 43 -15.69 3.04 23.16
CA SER A 43 -16.73 2.69 22.16
C SER A 43 -16.28 2.91 20.71
N SER A 44 -15.14 3.55 20.50
CA SER A 44 -14.61 3.84 19.17
C SER A 44 -13.11 3.56 19.09
N VAL A 45 -12.67 3.07 17.93
CA VAL A 45 -11.24 2.78 17.66
C VAL A 45 -10.39 4.06 17.72
N LEU A 46 -10.92 5.20 17.25
CA LEU A 46 -10.21 6.48 17.36
C LEU A 46 -10.08 6.95 18.80
N GLY A 47 -11.13 6.79 19.61
CA GLY A 47 -11.09 7.06 21.04
C GLY A 47 -10.05 6.18 21.73
N ALA A 48 -10.04 4.87 21.42
CA ALA A 48 -9.06 3.93 21.94
C ALA A 48 -7.62 4.36 21.61
N VAL A 49 -7.32 4.65 20.34
CA VAL A 49 -5.98 5.08 19.90
C VAL A 49 -5.57 6.40 20.55
N ASN A 50 -6.50 7.34 20.71
CA ASN A 50 -6.23 8.61 21.39
C ASN A 50 -5.93 8.39 22.89
N SER A 51 -6.68 7.50 23.55
CA SER A 51 -6.48 7.15 24.96
C SER A 51 -5.17 6.39 25.23
N MET A 52 -4.64 5.65 24.25
CA MET A 52 -3.30 5.04 24.34
C MET A 52 -2.14 6.00 24.02
N GLY A 53 -2.45 7.23 23.61
CA GLY A 53 -1.45 8.21 23.18
C GLY A 53 -0.82 7.91 21.82
N GLY A 54 -1.47 7.10 20.98
CA GLY A 54 -1.01 6.77 19.63
C GLY A 54 -0.84 5.27 19.38
N VAL A 55 -0.10 4.95 18.32
CA VAL A 55 0.23 3.58 17.93
C VAL A 55 1.68 3.29 18.32
N TYR A 56 1.89 2.14 18.97
CA TYR A 56 3.20 1.72 19.42
C TYR A 56 4.11 1.40 18.23
N MET A 57 5.23 2.12 18.08
CA MET A 57 6.23 1.91 17.05
C MET A 57 7.63 2.20 17.61
N PHE A 58 8.60 1.31 17.35
CA PHE A 58 9.99 1.43 17.83
C PHE A 58 10.13 1.69 19.33
N GLY A 59 9.29 1.08 20.17
CA GLY A 59 9.39 1.27 21.62
C GLY A 59 8.65 2.49 22.17
N THR A 60 8.02 3.31 21.32
CA THR A 60 7.34 4.55 21.72
C THR A 60 5.95 4.66 21.08
N ASN A 61 5.02 5.39 21.71
CA ASN A 61 3.71 5.66 21.10
C ASN A 61 3.82 6.89 20.19
N LEU A 62 3.50 6.71 18.91
CA LEU A 62 3.51 7.77 17.90
C LEU A 62 2.10 8.12 17.45
N PRO A 63 1.82 9.39 17.09
CA PRO A 63 0.53 9.76 16.54
C PRO A 63 0.31 9.07 15.18
N ILE A 64 -0.97 8.81 14.85
CA ILE A 64 -1.37 8.08 13.62
C ILE A 64 -0.75 8.70 12.36
N TRP A 65 -0.71 10.04 12.27
CA TRP A 65 -0.14 10.71 11.10
C TRP A 65 1.34 10.34 10.92
N ALA A 66 2.13 10.29 12.00
CA ALA A 66 3.55 10.00 11.92
C ALA A 66 3.77 8.57 11.40
N VAL A 67 2.96 7.61 11.88
CA VAL A 67 2.97 6.22 11.39
C VAL A 67 2.65 6.17 9.91
N VAL A 68 1.61 6.86 9.44
CA VAL A 68 1.24 6.91 8.03
C VAL A 68 2.39 7.45 7.17
N VAL A 69 3.08 8.49 7.62
CA VAL A 69 4.21 9.08 6.88
C VAL A 69 5.39 8.11 6.82
N ILE A 70 5.72 7.45 7.93
CA ILE A 70 6.82 6.49 8.00
C ILE A 70 6.52 5.27 7.11
N GLU A 71 5.33 4.69 7.23
CA GLU A 71 4.93 3.54 6.40
C GLU A 71 4.86 3.92 4.92
N PHE A 72 4.39 5.11 4.59
CA PHE A 72 4.40 5.61 3.21
C PHE A 72 5.82 5.73 2.65
N ALA A 73 6.76 6.30 3.42
CA ALA A 73 8.15 6.43 2.99
C ALA A 73 8.81 5.05 2.77
N LEU A 74 8.58 4.10 3.67
CA LEU A 74 9.08 2.74 3.55
C LEU A 74 8.44 2.00 2.37
N ALA A 75 7.12 2.13 2.20
CA ALA A 75 6.38 1.52 1.09
C ALA A 75 6.88 2.01 -0.26
N LEU A 76 7.05 3.33 -0.39
CA LEU A 76 7.56 3.94 -1.60
C LEU A 76 9.00 3.50 -1.89
N THR A 77 9.85 3.44 -0.86
CA THR A 77 11.23 2.97 -1.01
C THR A 77 11.27 1.52 -1.47
N LEU A 78 10.49 0.63 -0.86
CA LEU A 78 10.44 -0.77 -1.24
C LEU A 78 9.79 -1.00 -2.61
N GLU A 79 8.78 -0.22 -2.98
CA GLU A 79 8.18 -0.24 -4.32
C GLU A 79 9.24 0.09 -5.37
N LEU A 80 10.05 1.13 -5.15
CA LEU A 80 11.06 1.56 -6.12
C LEU A 80 12.26 0.61 -6.17
N VAL A 81 12.71 0.09 -5.02
CA VAL A 81 13.92 -0.75 -4.92
C VAL A 81 13.65 -2.21 -5.27
N MET A 82 12.51 -2.76 -4.82
CA MET A 82 12.18 -4.18 -4.97
C MET A 82 10.93 -4.40 -5.81
N GLY A 83 9.84 -3.70 -5.53
CA GLY A 83 8.54 -3.90 -6.18
C GLY A 83 8.65 -3.82 -7.71
N SER A 84 8.97 -2.65 -8.23
CA SER A 84 9.07 -2.37 -9.65
C SER A 84 10.12 -3.23 -10.38
N PRO A 85 11.41 -3.30 -9.98
CA PRO A 85 12.40 -4.06 -10.73
C PRO A 85 12.24 -5.59 -10.60
N CYS A 86 11.89 -6.11 -9.42
CA CYS A 86 11.81 -7.56 -9.22
C CYS A 86 10.52 -8.15 -9.80
N SER A 87 9.38 -7.49 -9.65
CA SER A 87 8.11 -7.98 -10.19
C SER A 87 8.12 -8.04 -11.72
N PHE A 88 8.66 -7.00 -12.38
CA PHE A 88 8.82 -7.00 -13.83
C PHE A 88 9.75 -8.11 -14.29
N ARG A 89 10.89 -8.32 -13.62
CA ARG A 89 11.80 -9.43 -13.94
C ARG A 89 11.13 -10.79 -13.76
N LEU A 90 10.32 -10.97 -12.73
CA LEU A 90 9.62 -12.23 -12.48
C LEU A 90 8.51 -12.47 -13.51
N ALA A 91 7.72 -11.45 -13.84
CA ALA A 91 6.66 -11.54 -14.84
C ALA A 91 7.22 -11.85 -16.23
N MET A 92 8.33 -11.21 -16.61
CA MET A 92 9.01 -11.47 -17.89
C MET A 92 9.62 -12.86 -18.01
N LYS A 93 9.92 -13.55 -16.89
CA LYS A 93 10.38 -14.95 -16.90
C LYS A 93 9.26 -15.93 -17.18
N ILE A 94 8.02 -15.59 -16.81
CA ILE A 94 6.87 -16.50 -16.88
C ILE A 94 6.04 -16.21 -18.14
N PHE A 95 5.92 -14.94 -18.52
CA PHE A 95 5.09 -14.48 -19.63
C PHE A 95 5.94 -13.74 -20.68
N ASP A 96 5.66 -14.02 -21.94
CA ASP A 96 6.25 -13.31 -23.07
C ASP A 96 5.37 -12.10 -23.41
N PRO A 97 5.83 -10.85 -23.18
CA PRO A 97 5.00 -9.65 -23.35
C PRO A 97 4.55 -9.44 -24.80
N LYS A 98 5.17 -10.12 -25.77
CA LYS A 98 4.79 -10.03 -27.20
C LYS A 98 3.66 -10.98 -27.58
N LYS A 99 3.45 -12.05 -26.82
CA LYS A 99 2.45 -13.10 -27.11
C LYS A 99 1.29 -13.11 -26.12
N THR A 100 1.51 -12.62 -24.91
CA THR A 100 0.51 -12.65 -23.83
C THR A 100 -0.40 -11.42 -23.89
N HIS A 101 -1.70 -11.61 -23.64
CA HIS A 101 -2.66 -10.51 -23.55
C HIS A 101 -2.25 -9.52 -22.44
N PRO A 102 -2.25 -8.20 -22.69
CA PRO A 102 -1.69 -7.19 -21.80
C PRO A 102 -2.30 -7.21 -20.39
N VAL A 103 -3.59 -7.55 -20.27
CA VAL A 103 -4.27 -7.66 -18.96
C VAL A 103 -3.72 -8.82 -18.13
N LEU A 104 -3.40 -9.96 -18.74
CA LEU A 104 -2.83 -11.11 -18.03
C LEU A 104 -1.40 -10.80 -17.56
N PHE A 105 -0.63 -10.10 -18.39
CA PHE A 105 0.72 -9.67 -18.06
C PHE A 105 0.72 -8.67 -16.89
N GLU A 106 -0.17 -7.67 -16.90
CA GLU A 106 -0.35 -6.74 -15.78
C GLU A 106 -0.73 -7.49 -14.49
N THR A 107 -1.72 -8.40 -14.57
CA THR A 107 -2.17 -9.20 -13.43
C THR A 107 -1.01 -10.02 -12.83
N ALA A 108 -0.17 -10.62 -13.67
CA ALA A 108 1.02 -11.36 -13.24
C ALA A 108 2.03 -10.47 -12.50
N ILE A 109 2.28 -9.26 -13.00
CA ILE A 109 3.15 -8.27 -12.32
C ILE A 109 2.58 -7.94 -10.94
N ILE A 110 1.28 -7.69 -10.83
CA ILE A 110 0.64 -7.39 -9.54
C ILE A 110 0.76 -8.56 -8.57
N CYS A 111 0.47 -9.78 -8.99
CA CYS A 111 0.62 -10.96 -8.14
C CYS A 111 2.08 -11.14 -7.69
N ALA A 112 3.05 -10.97 -8.60
CA ALA A 112 4.48 -11.01 -8.27
C ALA A 112 4.88 -9.91 -7.28
N THR A 113 4.36 -8.69 -7.48
CA THR A 113 4.62 -7.54 -6.59
C THR A 113 4.08 -7.82 -5.21
N ALA A 114 2.83 -8.25 -5.08
CA ALA A 114 2.21 -8.59 -3.81
C ALA A 114 2.97 -9.74 -3.10
N ALA A 115 3.42 -10.75 -3.84
CA ALA A 115 4.18 -11.88 -3.29
C ALA A 115 5.57 -11.49 -2.77
N ILE A 116 6.19 -10.44 -3.30
CA ILE A 116 7.52 -9.97 -2.87
C ILE A 116 7.40 -8.88 -1.81
N MET A 117 6.54 -7.89 -2.04
CA MET A 117 6.41 -6.72 -1.18
C MET A 117 5.66 -7.01 0.11
N CYS A 118 4.64 -7.87 0.10
CA CYS A 118 3.90 -8.17 1.32
C CYS A 118 4.79 -8.85 2.38
N PRO A 119 5.62 -9.87 2.04
CA PRO A 119 6.58 -10.41 2.99
C PRO A 119 7.63 -9.40 3.47
N ALA A 120 8.15 -8.56 2.57
CA ALA A 120 9.15 -7.55 2.91
C ALA A 120 8.60 -6.46 3.85
N MET A 121 7.43 -5.89 3.52
CA MET A 121 6.77 -4.87 4.33
C MET A 121 6.28 -5.45 5.67
N SER A 122 5.75 -6.68 5.66
CA SER A 122 5.34 -7.35 6.90
C SER A 122 6.53 -7.66 7.81
N LEU A 123 7.72 -7.89 7.25
CA LEU A 123 8.93 -8.07 8.04
C LEU A 123 9.36 -6.77 8.71
N LEU A 124 9.36 -5.66 7.94
CA LEU A 124 9.60 -4.33 8.51
C LEU A 124 8.59 -4.02 9.62
N ALA A 125 7.30 -4.25 9.36
CA ALA A 125 6.25 -4.05 10.35
C ALA A 125 6.47 -4.94 11.60
N ALA A 126 6.80 -6.22 11.43
CA ALA A 126 7.07 -7.11 12.56
C ALA A 126 8.23 -6.61 13.44
N VAL A 127 9.25 -5.96 12.85
CA VAL A 127 10.35 -5.32 13.58
C VAL A 127 9.88 -4.02 14.25
N MET A 128 9.18 -3.14 13.51
CA MET A 128 8.76 -1.83 14.00
C MET A 128 7.74 -1.91 15.13
N TYR A 129 6.79 -2.84 15.04
CA TYR A 129 5.72 -3.08 16.02
C TYR A 129 6.11 -4.13 17.06
N TYR A 130 7.37 -4.59 17.08
CA TYR A 130 7.82 -5.61 18.02
C TYR A 130 7.69 -5.10 19.47
N PRO A 131 7.12 -5.89 20.42
CA PRO A 131 6.98 -5.49 21.81
C PRO A 131 8.33 -5.52 22.55
N TYR A 132 9.15 -4.50 22.34
CA TYR A 132 10.51 -4.39 22.92
C TYR A 132 10.53 -4.35 24.46
N TYR A 133 9.40 -4.02 25.10
CA TYR A 133 9.26 -4.04 26.55
C TYR A 133 9.31 -5.46 27.16
N ALA A 134 9.08 -6.52 26.38
CA ALA A 134 9.08 -7.91 26.85
C ALA A 134 10.41 -8.65 26.62
N GLY A 135 11.42 -7.98 26.06
CA GLY A 135 12.69 -8.59 25.63
C GLY A 135 12.69 -9.00 24.15
N PHE A 136 13.87 -9.02 23.54
CA PHE A 136 14.03 -9.36 22.12
C PHE A 136 14.27 -10.86 21.94
N ASP A 137 13.31 -11.52 21.28
CA ASP A 137 13.39 -12.92 20.90
C ASP A 137 13.13 -13.08 19.40
N VAL A 138 14.08 -13.73 18.71
CA VAL A 138 14.05 -13.87 17.25
C VAL A 138 12.92 -14.80 16.82
N ILE A 139 12.57 -15.80 17.63
CA ILE A 139 11.49 -16.74 17.30
C ILE A 139 10.14 -16.02 17.36
N THR A 140 9.94 -15.17 18.37
CA THR A 140 8.74 -14.32 18.49
C THR A 140 8.63 -13.33 17.34
N LEU A 141 9.75 -12.74 16.90
CA LEU A 141 9.78 -11.87 15.72
C LEU A 141 9.37 -12.62 14.45
N LEU A 142 9.92 -13.81 14.22
CA LEU A 142 9.58 -14.66 13.07
C LEU A 142 8.12 -15.11 13.10
N ALA A 143 7.60 -15.48 14.28
CA ALA A 143 6.21 -15.85 14.45
C ALA A 143 5.27 -14.68 14.13
N ASN A 144 5.58 -13.48 14.63
CA ASN A 144 4.84 -12.26 14.31
C ASN A 144 4.93 -11.93 12.81
N TRP A 145 6.10 -12.06 12.21
CA TRP A 145 6.26 -11.85 10.77
C TRP A 145 5.39 -12.79 9.94
N VAL A 146 5.46 -14.10 10.18
CA VAL A 146 4.63 -15.09 9.46
C VAL A 146 3.15 -14.82 9.68
N LYS A 147 2.75 -14.50 10.92
CA LYS A 147 1.38 -14.10 11.24
C LYS A 147 0.96 -12.90 10.39
N LEU A 148 1.73 -11.82 10.40
CA LEU A 148 1.44 -10.62 9.60
C LEU A 148 1.32 -10.96 8.11
N VAL A 149 2.25 -11.76 7.56
CA VAL A 149 2.17 -12.17 6.15
C VAL A 149 0.88 -12.92 5.85
N CYS A 150 0.47 -13.87 6.69
CA CYS A 150 -0.76 -14.63 6.47
C CYS A 150 -2.03 -13.77 6.53
N PHE A 151 -2.10 -12.75 7.38
CA PHE A 151 -3.25 -11.85 7.45
C PHE A 151 -3.23 -10.80 6.33
N ASN A 152 -2.05 -10.23 6.04
CA ASN A 152 -1.88 -9.12 5.12
C ASN A 152 -1.90 -9.54 3.66
N PHE A 153 -1.34 -10.71 3.33
CA PHE A 153 -1.15 -11.14 1.95
C PHE A 153 -2.49 -11.34 1.20
N PRO A 154 -3.49 -12.07 1.74
CA PRO A 154 -4.76 -12.25 1.04
C PRO A 154 -5.49 -10.92 0.84
N PHE A 155 -5.48 -10.06 1.86
CA PHE A 155 -6.10 -8.74 1.78
C PHE A 155 -5.40 -7.86 0.74
N ALA A 156 -4.08 -7.80 0.75
CA ALA A 156 -3.28 -7.03 -0.20
C ALA A 156 -3.54 -7.50 -1.64
N LEU A 157 -3.47 -8.81 -1.90
CA LEU A 157 -3.64 -9.36 -3.24
C LEU A 157 -5.05 -9.09 -3.78
N LEU A 158 -6.10 -9.35 -2.99
CA LEU A 158 -7.48 -9.18 -3.41
C LEU A 158 -7.86 -7.69 -3.57
N SER A 159 -7.46 -6.84 -2.62
CA SER A 159 -7.71 -5.40 -2.73
C SER A 159 -7.01 -4.78 -3.94
N GLN A 160 -5.76 -5.21 -4.21
CA GLN A 160 -4.99 -4.71 -5.35
C GLN A 160 -5.62 -5.13 -6.69
N LEU A 161 -6.09 -6.37 -6.81
CA LEU A 161 -6.71 -6.89 -8.04
C LEU A 161 -8.10 -6.32 -8.32
N PHE A 162 -8.98 -6.34 -7.32
CA PHE A 162 -10.40 -6.05 -7.54
C PHE A 162 -10.80 -4.60 -7.32
N PHE A 163 -10.07 -3.86 -6.48
CA PHE A 163 -10.48 -2.51 -6.07
C PHE A 163 -9.50 -1.44 -6.53
N ILE A 164 -8.23 -1.58 -6.16
CA ILE A 164 -7.25 -0.49 -6.33
C ILE A 164 -6.93 -0.27 -7.80
N GLN A 165 -6.67 -1.33 -8.57
CA GLN A 165 -6.42 -1.19 -10.00
C GLN A 165 -7.56 -0.52 -10.79
N PRO A 166 -8.82 -0.98 -10.71
CA PRO A 166 -9.91 -0.32 -11.43
C PRO A 166 -10.14 1.11 -10.93
N LEU A 167 -9.99 1.36 -9.62
CA LEU A 167 -10.10 2.71 -9.04
C LEU A 167 -9.02 3.65 -9.57
N VAL A 168 -7.75 3.26 -9.50
CA VAL A 168 -6.63 4.10 -9.98
C VAL A 168 -6.75 4.33 -11.48
N ARG A 169 -7.14 3.32 -12.29
CA ARG A 169 -7.41 3.50 -13.73
C ARG A 169 -8.52 4.52 -13.97
N LYS A 170 -9.60 4.48 -13.19
CA LYS A 170 -10.72 5.43 -13.29
C LYS A 170 -10.29 6.84 -12.90
N CYS A 171 -9.60 7.01 -11.77
CA CYS A 171 -9.09 8.30 -11.31
C CYS A 171 -8.08 8.88 -12.30
N PHE A 172 -7.14 8.08 -12.80
CA PHE A 172 -6.19 8.49 -13.83
C PHE A 172 -6.91 8.94 -15.11
N LYS A 173 -7.91 8.18 -15.56
CA LYS A 173 -8.73 8.58 -16.73
C LYS A 173 -9.39 9.93 -16.51
N ILE A 174 -9.98 10.17 -15.34
CA ILE A 174 -10.63 11.45 -15.01
C ILE A 174 -9.63 12.60 -15.04
N ILE A 175 -8.48 12.47 -14.37
CA ILE A 175 -7.47 13.54 -14.29
C ILE A 175 -6.95 13.91 -15.69
N PHE A 176 -6.62 12.91 -16.51
CA PHE A 176 -6.05 13.15 -17.84
C PHE A 176 -7.10 13.45 -18.92
N SER A 177 -8.36 13.00 -18.78
CA SER A 177 -9.45 13.44 -19.66
C SER A 177 -9.87 14.88 -19.37
N VAL A 178 -9.79 15.31 -18.12
CA VAL A 178 -10.03 16.71 -17.72
C VAL A 178 -8.92 17.63 -18.25
N GLY A 179 -7.67 17.14 -18.32
CA GLY A 179 -6.57 17.87 -18.96
C GLY A 179 -6.84 18.22 -20.43
N ALA A 180 -7.26 17.24 -21.23
CA ALA A 180 -7.58 17.45 -22.65
C ALA A 180 -8.81 18.38 -22.86
N ALA A 181 -9.79 18.33 -21.96
CA ALA A 181 -10.94 19.24 -21.99
C ALA A 181 -10.56 20.68 -21.60
N LYS A 182 -9.59 20.87 -20.70
CA LYS A 182 -9.06 22.19 -20.34
C LYS A 182 -8.23 22.81 -21.47
N GLU A 183 -7.39 22.04 -22.15
CA GLU A 183 -6.64 22.54 -23.34
C GLU A 183 -7.58 22.97 -24.47
N SER A 184 -8.66 22.21 -24.71
CA SER A 184 -9.66 22.55 -25.73
C SER A 184 -10.50 23.80 -25.39
N GLN A 185 -10.67 24.10 -24.09
CA GLN A 185 -11.38 25.30 -23.61
C GLN A 185 -10.47 26.54 -23.57
N VAL A 186 -9.18 26.37 -23.28
CA VAL A 186 -8.18 27.46 -23.33
C VAL A 186 -7.86 27.82 -24.77
N ALA A 187 -7.60 26.84 -25.65
CA ALA A 187 -7.40 27.08 -27.08
C ALA A 187 -8.62 27.70 -27.78
N ARG A 188 -9.84 27.52 -27.26
CA ARG A 188 -11.05 28.18 -27.75
C ARG A 188 -11.24 29.60 -27.20
N LYS A 189 -10.61 29.95 -26.07
CA LYS A 189 -10.57 31.31 -25.53
C LYS A 189 -9.47 32.17 -26.15
N ASP A 190 -8.38 31.56 -26.62
CA ASP A 190 -7.28 32.28 -27.27
C ASP A 190 -7.52 32.57 -28.76
N VAL A 191 -8.64 32.08 -29.32
CA VAL A 191 -9.08 32.28 -30.73
C VAL A 191 -10.27 33.25 -30.82
N CYS A 192 -10.70 33.82 -29.70
CA CYS A 192 -11.81 34.79 -29.62
C CYS A 192 -11.31 36.14 -29.12
#